data_AF-A0A517RHN8-F1
#
_entry.id   AF-A0A517RHN8-F1
#
_cell.length_a   1.000
_cell.length_b   1.000
_cell.length_c   1.000
_cell.angle_alpha   90.00
_cell.angle_beta   90.00
_cell.angle_gamma   90.00
#
_symmetry.space_group_name_H-M   'P 1'
#
loop_
_entity.id
_entity.type
_entity.pdbx_description
1 polymer ?
#
loop_
_entity_poly.entity_id
_entity_poly.type
_entity_poly.pdbx_seq_one_letter_code
_entity_poly.pdbx_strand_id
1 'polypeptide(L)'
;MKFFQSLELDQILNLAEAILWISISCVFLFRLRHTKKNRDLSITCIIAFALFGVSDFIEVYTRAWYKPISLFILKACCVLAFVTVFIIYSRRRQ
;
A
#
# COMPACT_ATOMS: atom_id res chain seq x y z
N MET A 1 -22.79 6.27 10.02
CA MET A 1 -22.68 7.65 9.47
C MET A 1 -22.08 8.66 10.45
N LYS A 2 -22.31 8.57 11.77
CA LYS A 2 -21.71 9.52 12.76
C LYS A 2 -20.18 9.55 12.80
N PHE A 3 -19.50 8.43 12.52
CA PHE A 3 -18.04 8.34 12.50
C PHE A 3 -17.39 9.22 11.42
N PHE A 4 -17.95 9.21 10.20
CA PHE A 4 -17.46 10.04 9.08
C PHE A 4 -17.71 11.53 9.28
N GLN A 5 -18.76 11.90 10.04
CA GLN A 5 -19.04 13.31 10.35
C GLN A 5 -18.10 13.89 11.42
N SER A 6 -17.38 13.06 12.17
CA SER A 6 -16.38 13.48 13.16
C SER A 6 -14.93 13.46 12.63
N LEU A 7 -14.72 12.97 11.42
CA LEU A 7 -13.41 12.89 10.79
C LEU A 7 -13.13 14.18 10.01
N GLU A 8 -11.92 14.71 10.18
CA GLU A 8 -11.41 15.82 9.38
C GLU A 8 -11.12 15.36 7.94
N LEU A 9 -11.00 16.31 7.01
CA LEU A 9 -10.79 16.03 5.59
C LEU A 9 -9.54 15.16 5.34
N ASP A 10 -8.43 15.45 6.02
CA ASP A 10 -7.18 14.68 5.95
C ASP A 10 -7.39 13.21 6.35
N GLN A 11 -8.17 12.97 7.41
CA GLN A 11 -8.43 11.62 7.89
C GLN A 11 -9.32 10.82 6.93
N ILE A 12 -10.28 11.49 6.27
CA ILE A 12 -11.12 10.85 5.24
C ILE A 12 -10.27 10.47 4.03
N LEU A 13 -9.39 11.35 3.58
CA LEU A 13 -8.50 11.09 2.46
C LEU A 13 -7.52 9.95 2.77
N ASN A 14 -6.86 9.97 3.93
CA ASN A 14 -5.97 8.89 4.36
C ASN A 14 -6.70 7.54 4.49
N LEU A 15 -7.96 7.55 4.97
CA LEU A 15 -8.77 6.33 5.04
C LEU A 15 -9.12 5.82 3.63
N ALA A 16 -9.46 6.72 2.70
CA ALA A 16 -9.74 6.37 1.31
C ALA A 16 -8.49 5.79 0.63
N GLU A 17 -7.32 6.38 0.86
CA GLU A 17 -6.03 5.86 0.41
C GLU A 17 -5.75 4.46 0.98
N ALA A 18 -5.90 4.28 2.29
CA ALA A 18 -5.74 2.98 2.94
C ALA A 18 -6.61 1.89 2.29
N ILE A 19 -7.90 2.19 2.07
CA ILE A 19 -8.85 1.28 1.40
C ILE A 19 -8.40 0.99 -0.04
N LEU A 20 -7.94 2.00 -0.77
CA LEU A 20 -7.47 1.84 -2.15
C LEU A 20 -6.27 0.89 -2.21
N TRP A 21 -5.24 1.10 -1.38
CA TRP A 21 -4.04 0.27 -1.40
C TRP A 21 -4.31 -1.16 -0.98
N ILE A 22 -5.13 -1.38 0.05
CA ILE A 22 -5.55 -2.72 0.47
C ILE A 22 -6.33 -3.41 -0.65
N SER A 23 -7.22 -2.69 -1.33
CA SER A 23 -7.99 -3.23 -2.46
C SER A 23 -7.07 -3.68 -3.60
N ILE A 24 -6.03 -2.90 -3.93
CA ILE A 24 -5.01 -3.28 -4.91
C ILE A 24 -4.27 -4.55 -4.46
N SER A 25 -3.86 -4.63 -3.19
CA SER A 25 -3.24 -5.84 -2.63
C SER A 25 -4.14 -7.08 -2.79
N CYS A 26 -5.44 -6.95 -2.50
CA CYS A 26 -6.42 -8.03 -2.71
C CYS A 26 -6.52 -8.47 -4.17
N VAL A 27 -6.47 -7.55 -5.13
CA VAL A 27 -6.46 -7.88 -6.57
C VAL A 27 -5.23 -8.71 -6.94
N PHE A 28 -4.03 -8.32 -6.45
CA PHE A 28 -2.82 -9.12 -6.67
C PHE A 28 -2.91 -10.49 -5.99
N LEU A 29 -3.46 -10.56 -4.78
CA LEU A 29 -3.65 -11.82 -4.06
C LEU A 29 -4.59 -12.77 -4.81
N PHE A 30 -5.70 -12.26 -5.34
CA PHE A 30 -6.62 -13.04 -6.16
C PHE A 30 -5.95 -13.52 -7.46
N ARG A 31 -5.23 -12.63 -8.15
CA ARG A 31 -4.49 -12.98 -9.38
C ARG A 31 -3.31 -13.91 -9.15
N LEU A 32 -2.77 -14.01 -7.94
CA LEU A 32 -1.63 -14.86 -7.60
C LEU A 32 -1.89 -16.33 -7.96
N ARG A 33 -3.14 -16.80 -7.82
CA ARG A 33 -3.55 -18.18 -8.16
C ARG A 33 -3.41 -18.50 -9.66
N HIS A 34 -3.51 -17.49 -10.51
CA HIS A 34 -3.44 -17.62 -11.96
C HIS A 34 -2.08 -17.22 -12.54
N THR A 35 -1.18 -16.68 -11.71
CA THR A 35 0.09 -16.10 -12.14
C THR A 35 1.24 -17.08 -11.93
N LYS A 36 1.71 -17.70 -13.02
CA LYS A 36 2.92 -18.55 -13.00
C LYS A 36 4.22 -17.77 -13.26
N LYS A 37 4.18 -16.76 -14.14
CA LYS A 37 5.31 -15.87 -14.46
C LYS A 37 5.30 -14.67 -13.52
N ASN A 38 6.45 -14.23 -13.01
CA ASN A 38 6.58 -13.08 -12.10
C ASN A 38 5.78 -13.21 -10.79
N ARG A 39 5.65 -14.44 -10.29
CA ARG A 39 4.95 -14.73 -9.02
C ARG A 39 5.67 -14.07 -7.83
N ASP A 40 7.00 -14.05 -7.88
CA ASP A 40 7.86 -13.31 -6.94
C ASP A 40 7.47 -11.83 -6.85
N LEU A 41 7.41 -11.15 -7.99
CA LEU A 41 7.03 -9.74 -8.07
C LEU A 41 5.60 -9.49 -7.58
N SER A 42 4.68 -10.41 -7.89
CA SER A 42 3.29 -10.34 -7.42
C SER A 42 3.21 -10.42 -5.90
N ILE A 43 3.98 -11.31 -5.27
CA ILE A 43 4.06 -11.42 -3.81
C ILE A 43 4.62 -10.13 -3.20
N THR A 44 5.68 -9.57 -3.79
CA THR A 44 6.24 -8.29 -3.35
C THR A 44 5.19 -7.17 -3.42
N CYS A 45 4.41 -7.09 -4.51
CA CYS A 45 3.31 -6.12 -4.62
C CYS A 45 2.23 -6.31 -3.54
N ILE A 46 1.80 -7.55 -3.27
CA ILE A 46 0.80 -7.85 -2.23
C ILE A 46 1.26 -7.29 -0.89
N ILE A 47 2.48 -7.62 -0.49
CA ILE A 47 3.06 -7.21 0.79
C ILE A 47 3.23 -5.69 0.84
N ALA A 48 3.82 -5.08 -0.19
CA ALA A 48 4.09 -3.65 -0.22
C ALA A 48 2.79 -2.82 -0.21
N PHE A 49 1.78 -3.16 -1.02
CA PHE A 49 0.49 -2.46 -1.01
C PHE A 49 -0.28 -2.65 0.30
N ALA A 50 -0.24 -3.85 0.90
CA ALA A 50 -0.88 -4.08 2.19
C ALA A 50 -0.22 -3.25 3.31
N LEU A 51 1.11 -3.24 3.38
CA LEU A 51 1.85 -2.48 4.37
C LEU A 51 1.69 -0.97 4.19
N PHE A 52 1.66 -0.49 2.94
CA PHE A 52 1.41 0.91 2.63
C PHE A 52 0.00 1.34 3.07
N GLY A 53 -1.02 0.54 2.75
CA GLY A 53 -2.39 0.80 3.20
C GLY A 53 -2.56 0.76 4.72
N VAL A 54 -1.88 -0.15 5.42
CA VAL A 54 -1.84 -0.17 6.89
C VAL A 54 -1.16 1.10 7.43
N SER A 55 -0.10 1.58 6.78
CA SER A 55 0.57 2.81 7.22
C SER A 55 -0.33 4.04 7.09
N ASP A 56 -1.15 4.13 6.04
CA ASP A 56 -2.13 5.22 5.85
C ASP A 56 -3.30 5.08 6.85
N PHE A 57 -3.71 3.86 7.18
CA PHE A 57 -4.71 3.62 8.22
C PHE A 57 -4.23 4.08 9.60
N ILE A 58 -2.95 3.87 9.93
CA ILE A 58 -2.36 4.38 11.18
C ILE A 58 -2.35 5.92 11.17
N GLU A 59 -2.12 6.55 10.02
CA GLU A 59 -2.12 8.00 9.85
C GLU A 59 -3.46 8.64 10.17
N VAL A 60 -4.57 7.94 9.91
CA VAL A 60 -5.92 8.37 10.33
C VAL A 60 -5.98 8.63 11.85
N TYR A 61 -5.25 7.87 12.66
CA TYR A 61 -5.22 8.02 14.12
C TYR A 61 -4.13 8.97 14.60
N THR A 62 -2.95 8.92 13.99
CA THR A 62 -1.81 9.74 14.44
C THR A 62 -1.89 11.19 13.96
N ARG A 63 -2.68 11.47 12.91
CA ARG A 63 -2.75 12.77 12.20
C ARG A 63 -1.38 13.30 11.78
N ALA A 64 -0.39 12.42 11.69
CA ALA A 64 0.99 12.76 11.42
C ALA A 64 1.62 11.69 10.53
N TRP A 65 1.96 12.10 9.31
CA TRP A 65 2.56 11.23 8.29
C TRP A 65 3.97 10.71 8.64
N TYR A 66 4.65 11.36 9.61
CA TYR A 66 6.05 11.07 9.97
C TYR A 66 6.23 10.58 11.43
N LYS A 67 5.16 10.54 12.24
CA LYS A 67 5.24 10.09 13.65
C LYS A 67 4.39 8.84 13.87
N PRO A 68 4.97 7.76 14.40
CA PRO A 68 6.40 7.55 14.69
C PRO A 68 7.26 7.47 13.41
N ILE A 69 8.56 7.77 13.51
CA ILE A 69 9.52 7.75 12.37
C ILE A 69 9.54 6.39 11.66
N SER A 70 9.19 5.31 12.37
CA SER A 70 9.02 3.98 11.79
C SER A 70 7.98 3.93 10.67
N LEU A 71 6.91 4.74 10.70
CA LEU A 71 5.94 4.84 9.61
C LEU A 71 6.57 5.41 8.36
N PHE A 72 7.40 6.44 8.50
CA PHE A 72 8.11 7.03 7.37
C PHE A 72 9.06 6.02 6.72
N ILE A 73 9.82 5.27 7.54
CA ILE A 73 10.70 4.21 7.04
C ILE A 73 9.90 3.12 6.32
N LEU A 74 8.76 2.71 6.88
CA LEU A 74 7.89 1.73 6.24
C LEU A 74 7.39 2.20 4.87
N LYS A 75 6.90 3.44 4.78
CA LYS A 75 6.45 4.05 3.51
C LYS A 75 7.60 4.11 2.51
N ALA A 76 8.79 4.56 2.92
CA ALA A 76 9.98 4.59 2.07
C ALA A 76 10.35 3.19 1.54
N CYS A 77 10.35 2.17 2.39
CA CYS A 77 10.60 0.79 1.99
C CYS A 77 9.55 0.28 0.98
N CYS A 78 8.28 0.60 1.17
CA CYS A 78 7.21 0.23 0.23
C CYS A 78 7.40 0.91 -1.13
N VAL A 79 7.72 2.22 -1.16
CA VAL A 79 8.00 2.95 -2.40
C VAL A 79 9.19 2.35 -3.14
N LEU A 80 10.28 2.03 -2.44
CA LEU A 80 11.43 1.35 -3.03
C LEU A 80 11.07 -0.02 -3.60
N ALA A 81 10.20 -0.78 -2.92
CA ALA A 81 9.70 -2.05 -3.43
C ALA A 81 8.89 -1.88 -4.72
N PHE A 82 8.01 -0.87 -4.79
CA PHE A 82 7.24 -0.57 -6.00
C PHE A 82 8.13 -0.21 -7.20
N VAL A 83 9.10 0.68 -6.99
CA VAL A 83 10.07 1.07 -8.03
C VAL A 83 10.90 -0.13 -8.48
N THR A 84 11.38 -0.95 -7.53
CA THR A 84 12.17 -2.14 -7.84
C THR A 84 11.36 -3.15 -8.66
N VAL A 85 10.12 -3.44 -8.26
CA VAL A 85 9.22 -4.32 -9.02
C VAL A 85 8.96 -3.76 -10.41
N PHE A 86 8.71 -2.46 -10.55
CA PHE A 86 8.48 -1.81 -11.83
C PHE A 86 9.69 -1.94 -12.79
N ILE A 87 10.90 -1.70 -12.29
CA ILE A 87 12.14 -1.83 -13.06
C ILE A 87 12.34 -3.29 -13.50
N ILE A 88 12.25 -4.24 -12.57
CA ILE A 88 12.46 -5.67 -12.88
C ILE A 88 11.40 -6.16 -13.87
N TYR A 89 10.13 -5.80 -13.66
CA TYR A 89 9.04 -6.19 -14.56
C TYR A 89 9.25 -5.63 -15.97
N SER A 90 9.65 -4.36 -16.09
CA SER A 90 9.91 -3.73 -17.38
C SER A 90 11.06 -4.41 -18.13
N ARG A 91 12.13 -4.78 -17.41
CA ARG A 91 13.27 -5.53 -17.97
C ARG A 91 12.91 -6.96 -18.39
N ARG A 92 12.00 -7.64 -17.67
CA ARG A 92 11.54 -9.00 -18.02
C ARG A 92 10.50 -9.03 -19.15
N ARG A 93 9.94 -7.87 -19.50
CA ARG A 93 8.94 -7.71 -20.56
C ARG A 93 9.57 -7.38 -21.91
N GLN A 94 10.69 -6.66 -21.91
CA GLN A 94 11.58 -6.49 -23.07
C GLN A 94 12.25 -7.82 -23.41
#